data_AF-A0A066YQ41-F1
#
_entry.id   AF-A0A066YQ41-F1
#
_cell.length_a   1.000
_cell.length_b   1.000
_cell.length_c   1.000
_cell.angle_alpha   90.00
_cell.angle_beta   90.00
_cell.angle_gamma   90.00
#
_symmetry.space_group_name_H-M   'P 1'
#
loop_
_entity.id
_entity.type
_entity.pdbx_description
1 polymer ?
#
loop_
_entity_poly.entity_id
_entity_poly.type
_entity_poly.pdbx_seq_one_letter_code
_entity_poly.pdbx_strand_id
1 'polypeptide(L)'
;MITQDEALAKAQAWLNEGAPAGAEREVRFREFDLGWVVWAAPAPLEADPVTGELRPPADLGDATGVVDRATGEISTWPSIPIDAVIAVYQERRAGR
;
A
#
# COMPACT_ATOMS: atom_id res chain seq x y z
N MET A 1 18.56 -7.81 4.34
CA MET A 1 18.17 -7.37 3.00
C MET A 1 17.18 -8.39 2.46
N ILE A 2 15.93 -7.99 2.22
CA ILE A 2 14.87 -8.86 1.70
C ILE A 2 14.72 -8.71 0.18
N THR A 3 14.09 -9.69 -0.45
CA THR A 3 13.73 -9.66 -1.86
C THR A 3 12.41 -8.94 -2.10
N GLN A 4 12.14 -8.57 -3.36
CA GLN A 4 10.87 -7.97 -3.75
C GLN A 4 9.69 -8.92 -3.50
N ASP A 5 9.87 -10.22 -3.75
CA ASP A 5 8.83 -11.24 -3.49
C ASP A 5 8.46 -11.30 -2.01
N GLU A 6 9.46 -11.33 -1.12
CA GLU A 6 9.24 -11.28 0.33
C GLU A 6 8.56 -9.97 0.77
N ALA A 7 8.93 -8.85 0.15
CA ALA A 7 8.31 -7.55 0.43
C ALA A 7 6.83 -7.56 0.02
N LEU A 8 6.51 -8.14 -1.14
CA LEU A 8 5.14 -8.28 -1.63
C LEU A 8 4.31 -9.21 -0.77
N ALA A 9 4.87 -10.36 -0.36
CA ALA A 9 4.18 -11.30 0.51
C ALA A 9 3.81 -10.65 1.86
N LYS A 10 4.70 -9.85 2.43
CA LYS A 10 4.43 -9.06 3.65
C LYS A 10 3.35 -8.01 3.43
N ALA A 11 3.42 -7.29 2.32
CA ALA A 11 2.42 -6.29 1.97
C ALA A 11 1.04 -6.90 1.71
N GLN A 12 0.99 -8.06 1.05
CA GLN A 12 -0.22 -8.85 0.82
C GLN A 12 -0.85 -9.26 2.15
N ALA A 13 -0.05 -9.81 3.07
CA ALA A 13 -0.52 -10.20 4.40
C ALA A 13 -1.01 -9.00 5.23
N TRP A 14 -0.31 -7.87 5.15
CA TRP A 14 -0.67 -6.64 5.87
C TRP A 14 -1.95 -5.97 5.33
N LEU A 15 -2.06 -5.79 4.00
CA LEU A 15 -3.23 -5.15 3.38
C LEU A 15 -4.48 -6.03 3.41
N ASN A 16 -4.31 -7.35 3.46
CA ASN A 16 -5.41 -8.31 3.52
C ASN A 16 -5.56 -8.93 4.91
N GLU A 17 -4.99 -8.31 5.94
CA GLU A 17 -5.15 -8.77 7.30
C GLU A 17 -6.64 -8.74 7.67
N GLY A 18 -7.23 -9.92 7.86
CA GLY A 18 -8.66 -10.07 8.14
C GLY A 18 -9.59 -10.11 6.92
N ALA A 19 -9.05 -10.07 5.70
CA ALA A 19 -9.86 -10.29 4.49
C ALA A 19 -10.31 -11.76 4.40
N PRO A 20 -11.58 -12.04 4.06
CA PRO A 20 -12.04 -13.41 3.85
C PRO A 20 -11.36 -14.04 2.61
N ALA A 21 -11.15 -15.36 2.65
CA ALA A 21 -10.51 -16.09 1.56
C ALA A 21 -11.25 -15.86 0.23
N GLY A 22 -10.53 -15.36 -0.79
CA GLY A 22 -11.10 -15.01 -2.09
C GLY A 22 -11.56 -13.56 -2.25
N ALA A 23 -11.49 -12.75 -1.19
CA ALA A 23 -11.70 -11.29 -1.24
C ALA A 23 -10.38 -10.50 -1.07
N GLU A 24 -9.25 -11.14 -1.37
CA GLU A 24 -7.94 -10.51 -1.31
C GLU A 24 -7.84 -9.38 -2.34
N ARG A 25 -7.49 -8.19 -1.85
CA ARG A 25 -7.20 -7.03 -2.67
C ARG A 25 -5.87 -7.25 -3.37
N GLU A 26 -5.82 -6.85 -4.64
CA GLU A 26 -4.57 -6.74 -5.37
C GLU A 26 -3.69 -5.68 -4.69
N VAL A 27 -2.47 -6.07 -4.33
CA VAL A 27 -1.49 -5.14 -3.78
C VAL A 27 -0.68 -4.52 -4.91
N ARG A 28 -0.68 -3.19 -4.95
CA ARG A 28 0.18 -2.41 -5.83
C ARG A 28 1.41 -1.98 -5.08
N PHE A 29 2.53 -1.88 -5.79
CA PHE A 29 3.80 -1.49 -5.21
C PHE A 29 4.63 -0.63 -6.15
N ARG A 30 5.55 0.14 -5.57
CA ARG A 30 6.58 0.93 -6.26
C ARG A 30 7.90 0.76 -5.53
N GLU A 31 8.91 0.27 -6.23
CA GLU A 31 10.28 0.19 -5.72
C GLU A 31 10.94 1.58 -5.69
N PHE A 32 11.77 1.81 -4.67
CA PHE A 32 12.63 2.97 -4.52
C PHE A 32 13.94 2.56 -3.82
N ASP A 33 14.88 3.50 -3.67
CA ASP A 33 16.25 3.20 -3.20
C ASP A 33 16.35 2.47 -1.85
N LEU A 34 15.41 2.71 -0.92
CA LEU A 34 15.44 2.11 0.43
C LEU A 34 14.44 0.97 0.62
N GLY A 35 13.59 0.67 -0.37
CA GLY A 35 12.51 -0.29 -0.19
C GLY A 35 11.40 -0.26 -1.23
N TRP A 36 10.20 -0.61 -0.78
CA TRP A 36 9.01 -0.63 -1.63
C TRP A 36 7.86 0.08 -0.92
N VAL A 37 7.24 1.03 -1.60
CA VAL A 37 5.96 1.59 -1.18
C VAL A 37 4.86 0.68 -1.70
N VAL A 38 3.90 0.32 -0.85
CA VAL A 38 2.82 -0.62 -1.14
C VAL A 38 1.48 -0.01 -0.78
N TRP A 39 0.45 -0.26 -1.58
CA TRP A 39 -0.90 0.23 -1.34
C TRP A 39 -1.91 -0.74 -1.93
N ALA A 40 -3.12 -0.76 -1.37
CA ALA A 40 -4.17 -1.58 -1.94
C ALA A 40 -4.64 -0.98 -3.27
N ALA A 41 -4.87 -1.83 -4.28
CA ALA A 41 -5.49 -1.38 -5.52
C ALA A 41 -6.83 -0.70 -5.21
N PRO A 42 -7.13 0.45 -5.85
CA PRO A 42 -8.43 1.07 -5.74
C PRO A 42 -9.47 0.04 -6.21
N ALA A 43 -10.49 -0.19 -5.40
CA ALA A 43 -11.60 -1.02 -5.83
C ALA A 43 -12.21 -0.40 -7.09
N PRO A 44 -12.64 -1.23 -8.07
CA PRO A 44 -13.26 -0.72 -9.29
C PRO A 44 -14.42 0.18 -8.90
N LEU A 45 -14.52 1.32 -9.58
CA LEU A 45 -15.61 2.28 -9.37
C LEU A 45 -16.94 1.55 -9.63
N GLU A 46 -17.74 1.34 -8.58
CA GLU A 46 -19.10 0.90 -8.77
C GLU A 46 -19.91 2.10 -9.28
N ALA A 47 -20.57 1.90 -10.41
CA ALA A 47 -21.59 2.81 -10.86
C ALA A 47 -22.82 2.60 -9.96
N ASP A 48 -23.25 3.66 -9.28
CA ASP A 48 -24.49 3.64 -8.52
C ASP A 48 -25.64 3.23 -9.47
N PRO A 49 -26.35 2.12 -9.23
CA PRO A 49 -27.36 1.61 -10.17
C PRO A 49 -28.59 2.52 -10.28
N VAL A 50 -28.71 3.53 -9.41
CA VAL A 50 -29.82 4.49 -9.39
C VAL A 50 -29.42 5.83 -10.02
N THR A 51 -28.18 6.30 -9.81
CA THR A 51 -27.72 7.62 -10.32
C THR A 51 -26.72 7.54 -11.47
N GLY A 52 -26.12 6.37 -11.72
CA GLY A 52 -25.02 6.21 -12.69
C GLY A 52 -23.73 6.91 -12.27
N GLU A 53 -23.66 7.46 -11.05
CA GLU A 53 -22.44 8.11 -10.56
C GLU A 53 -21.38 7.08 -10.22
N LEU A 54 -20.18 7.29 -10.77
CA LEU A 54 -18.97 6.60 -10.32
C LEU A 54 -18.62 7.13 -8.94
N ARG A 55 -18.95 6.38 -7.88
CA ARG A 55 -18.51 6.74 -6.54
C ARG A 55 -17.26 5.94 -6.18
N PRO A 56 -16.17 6.59 -5.73
CA PRO A 56 -15.13 5.86 -5.03
C PRO A 56 -15.79 5.17 -3.83
N PRO A 57 -15.54 3.88 -3.58
CA PRO A 57 -16.09 3.22 -2.41
C PRO A 57 -15.66 3.98 -1.15
N ALA A 58 -16.65 4.37 -0.34
CA ALA A 58 -16.51 5.35 0.72
C ALA A 58 -15.64 4.91 1.91
N ASP A 59 -15.05 3.71 1.86
CA ASP A 59 -14.41 3.09 3.02
C ASP A 59 -13.39 2.01 2.60
N LEU A 60 -12.34 2.35 1.86
CA LEU A 60 -11.36 1.32 1.47
C LEU A 60 -9.89 1.73 1.59
N GLY A 61 -9.49 2.07 2.83
CA GLY A 61 -8.13 1.80 3.28
C GLY A 61 -7.05 2.49 2.44
N ASP A 62 -7.16 3.81 2.35
CA ASP A 62 -6.17 4.77 1.87
C ASP A 62 -4.80 4.70 2.61
N ALA A 63 -4.55 3.63 3.37
CA ALA A 63 -3.31 3.40 4.07
C ALA A 63 -2.25 2.95 3.08
N THR A 64 -1.22 3.78 2.92
CA THR A 64 -0.02 3.41 2.18
C THR A 64 0.96 2.75 3.15
N GLY A 65 1.63 1.68 2.75
CA GLY A 65 2.68 1.01 3.51
C GLY A 65 4.05 1.25 2.88
N VAL A 66 5.12 1.21 3.67
CA VAL A 66 6.49 1.14 3.16
C VAL A 66 7.18 -0.06 3.77
N VAL A 67 7.69 -0.95 2.93
CA VAL A 67 8.50 -2.10 3.32
C VAL A 67 9.97 -1.74 3.18
N ASP A 68 10.70 -1.79 4.30
CA ASP A 68 12.13 -1.54 4.33
C ASP A 68 12.92 -2.69 3.68
N ARG A 69 13.85 -2.37 2.78
CA ARG A 69 14.65 -3.41 2.11
C ARG A 69 15.68 -4.05 3.03
N ALA A 70 16.24 -3.31 3.98
CA ALA A 70 17.28 -3.83 4.86
C ALA A 70 16.70 -4.78 5.91
N THR A 71 15.59 -4.38 6.55
CA THR A 71 14.97 -5.10 7.70
C THR A 71 13.73 -5.90 7.33
N GLY A 72 13.03 -5.56 6.24
CA GLY A 72 11.74 -6.16 5.89
C GLY A 72 10.60 -5.75 6.82
N GLU A 73 10.75 -4.66 7.57
CA GLU A 73 9.70 -4.07 8.38
C GLU A 73 8.74 -3.27 7.50
N ILE A 74 7.43 -3.40 7.75
CA ILE A 74 6.41 -2.59 7.10
C ILE A 74 6.00 -1.45 8.02
N SER A 75 5.97 -0.23 7.47
CA SER A 75 5.55 0.99 8.16
C SER A 75 4.27 1.52 7.52
N THR A 76 3.25 1.81 8.31
CA THR A 76 2.00 2.41 7.82
C THR A 76 2.14 3.92 7.69
N TRP A 77 1.64 4.47 6.59
CA TRP A 77 1.67 5.88 6.23
C TRP A 77 0.25 6.41 5.98
N PRO A 78 0.02 7.70 6.27
CA PRO A 78 -1.22 8.36 5.89
C PRO A 78 -1.38 8.39 4.36
N SER A 79 -2.60 8.69 3.89
CA SER A 79 -2.89 8.87 2.46
C SER A 79 -2.31 10.17 1.92
N ILE A 80 -0.99 10.19 1.80
CA ILE A 80 -0.21 11.24 1.15
C ILE A 80 0.33 10.68 -0.17
N PRO A 81 0.69 11.55 -1.13
CA PRO A 81 1.26 11.10 -2.41
C PRO A 81 2.46 10.15 -2.20
N ILE A 82 2.56 9.11 -3.03
CA ILE A 82 3.63 8.11 -2.95
C ILE A 82 5.02 8.76 -2.97
N ASP A 83 5.22 9.80 -3.79
CA ASP A 83 6.50 10.52 -3.84
C ASP A 83 6.81 11.26 -2.54
N ALA A 84 5.78 11.76 -1.84
CA ALA A 84 5.94 12.36 -0.52
C ALA A 84 6.25 11.30 0.54
N VAL A 85 5.64 10.12 0.48
CA VAL A 85 5.99 8.98 1.34
C VAL A 85 7.47 8.63 1.18
N ILE A 86 7.95 8.52 -0.06
CA ILE A 86 9.36 8.19 -0.36
C ILE A 86 10.28 9.26 0.22
N ALA A 87 10.01 10.54 -0.03
CA ALA A 87 10.84 11.63 0.45
C ALA A 87 10.94 11.65 1.98
N VAL A 88 9.82 11.54 2.69
CA VAL A 88 9.81 11.54 4.16
C VAL A 88 10.45 10.26 4.72
N TYR A 89 10.27 9.11 4.06
CA TYR A 89 10.92 7.87 4.46
C TYR A 89 12.45 7.95 4.32
N GLN A 90 12.92 8.49 3.20
CA GLN A 90 14.35 8.73 2.96
C GLN A 90 14.94 9.68 4.00
N GLU A 91 14.26 10.79 4.30
CA GLU A 91 14.70 11.74 5.33
C GLU A 91 14.80 11.09 6.72
N ARG A 92 13.80 10.30 7.12
CA ARG A 92 13.80 9.55 8.39
C ARG A 92 14.94 8.54 8.49
N ARG A 93 15.32 7.91 7.37
CA ARG A 93 16.42 6.93 7.33
C ARG A 93 17.79 7.61 7.23
N ALA A 94 17.89 8.77 6.58
CA ALA A 94 19.13 9.54 6.49
C ALA A 94 19.51 10.22 7.81
N GLY A 95 18.53 10.58 8.65
CA GLY A 95 18.75 11.20 9.95
C GLY A 95 19.03 10.23 11.11
N ARG A 96 19.17 8.92 10.85
CA ARG A 96 19.39 7.89 11.86
C ARG A 96 20.78 7.27 11.74
#